data_AF-A0A7C5S930-F1
#
_entry.id   AF-A0A7C5S930-F1
#
_cell.length_a   1.000
_cell.length_b   1.000
_cell.length_c   1.000
_cell.angle_alpha   90.00
_cell.angle_beta   90.00
_cell.angle_gamma   90.00
#
_symmetry.space_group_name_H-M   'P 1'
#
loop_
_entity.id
_entity.type
_entity.pdbx_description
1 polymer ?
#
loop_
_entity_poly.entity_id
_entity_poly.type
_entity_poly.pdbx_seq_one_letter_code
_entity_poly.pdbx_strand_id
1 'polypeptide(L)'
;MNDEFFDGHYRIKNMKIMRVVLSVILLSGVILYYSVASVGASRRLNIQTHSLTITSIKNTVYKKIDKEEVKLRNGKFIKTPGIEGFPYAYKVEFETAALGDLNKDGLSDAAVVLSWNGGGSGIFYYLSAVVNDNGRPVNVDTVLLGDRVRIKNIKISSGIIEIELLTHGLFDPMCCPKKKVLYKYRLVKTNQTYKLVRE
;
A
#
# COMPACT_ATOMS: atom_id res chain seq x y z
N MET A 1 -74.86 38.79 -52.22
CA MET A 1 -73.43 39.15 -52.10
C MET A 1 -73.13 39.07 -50.62
N ASN A 2 -72.22 38.16 -50.28
CA ASN A 2 -72.00 37.61 -48.93
C ASN A 2 -71.37 38.65 -48.00
N ASP A 3 -71.65 38.57 -46.70
CA ASP A 3 -70.64 38.86 -45.69
C ASP A 3 -70.83 37.96 -44.46
N GLU A 4 -69.73 37.30 -44.11
CA GLU A 4 -69.62 36.19 -43.18
C GLU A 4 -69.54 36.67 -41.73
N PHE A 5 -70.27 35.97 -40.87
CA PHE A 5 -70.23 36.08 -39.43
C PHE A 5 -69.36 34.94 -38.86
N PHE A 6 -68.11 35.23 -38.51
CA PHE A 6 -67.16 34.40 -37.74
C PHE A 6 -66.41 35.36 -36.81
N ASP A 7 -65.99 35.09 -35.56
CA ASP A 7 -65.97 33.93 -34.66
C ASP A 7 -65.50 34.46 -33.29
N GLY A 8 -66.37 34.43 -32.29
CA GLY A 8 -66.06 34.81 -30.90
C GLY A 8 -65.81 33.62 -29.96
N HIS A 9 -65.93 32.38 -30.45
CA HIS A 9 -65.93 31.19 -29.61
C HIS A 9 -64.59 30.44 -29.58
N TYR A 10 -63.69 30.68 -30.52
CA TYR A 10 -62.37 30.02 -30.59
C TYR A 10 -61.37 30.52 -29.53
N ARG A 11 -61.49 31.79 -29.10
CA ARG A 11 -60.50 32.47 -28.25
C ARG A 11 -60.48 31.99 -26.78
N ILE A 12 -61.61 31.52 -26.25
CA ILE A 12 -61.75 31.10 -24.84
C ILE A 12 -61.35 29.64 -24.63
N LYS A 13 -61.60 28.75 -25.60
CA LYS A 13 -61.20 27.32 -25.52
C LYS A 13 -59.68 27.16 -25.48
N ASN A 14 -58.96 27.92 -26.31
CA ASN A 14 -57.50 27.86 -26.38
C ASN A 14 -56.82 28.37 -25.09
N MET A 15 -57.44 29.31 -24.38
CA MET A 15 -56.90 29.81 -23.11
C MET A 15 -57.02 28.80 -21.95
N LYS A 16 -58.06 27.93 -21.95
CA LYS A 16 -58.17 26.83 -20.98
C LYS A 16 -57.17 25.72 -21.28
N ILE A 17 -57.01 25.35 -22.55
CA ILE A 17 -56.05 24.33 -23.00
C ILE A 17 -54.61 24.78 -22.71
N MET A 18 -54.29 26.05 -23.00
CA MET A 18 -52.95 26.62 -22.76
C MET A 18 -52.59 26.69 -21.26
N ARG A 19 -53.56 26.93 -20.37
CA ARG A 19 -53.36 26.87 -18.91
C ARG A 19 -53.08 25.45 -18.39
N VAL A 20 -53.69 24.43 -18.99
CA VAL A 20 -53.44 23.03 -18.66
C VAL A 20 -52.05 22.60 -19.15
N VAL A 21 -51.68 22.97 -20.38
CA VAL A 21 -50.37 22.67 -20.96
C VAL A 21 -49.23 23.33 -20.18
N LEU A 22 -49.37 24.60 -19.78
CA LEU A 22 -48.36 25.28 -18.94
C LEU A 22 -48.19 24.59 -17.58
N SER A 23 -49.28 24.17 -16.96
CA SER A 23 -49.26 23.48 -15.66
C SER A 23 -48.55 22.13 -15.74
N VAL A 24 -48.77 21.37 -16.81
CA VAL A 24 -48.11 20.06 -17.03
C VAL A 24 -46.61 20.22 -17.32
N ILE A 25 -46.21 21.24 -18.09
CA ILE A 25 -44.80 21.54 -18.36
C ILE A 25 -44.08 21.92 -17.06
N LEU A 26 -44.68 22.78 -16.23
CA LEU A 26 -44.12 23.16 -14.93
C LEU A 26 -44.02 21.97 -13.98
N LEU A 27 -45.03 21.11 -13.90
CA LEU A 27 -44.97 19.89 -13.08
C LEU A 27 -43.86 18.94 -13.55
N SER A 28 -43.75 18.72 -14.87
CA SER A 28 -42.73 17.83 -15.44
C SER A 28 -41.31 18.35 -15.23
N GLY A 29 -41.10 19.67 -15.35
CA GLY A 29 -39.82 20.32 -15.09
C GLY A 29 -39.42 20.25 -13.61
N VAL A 30 -40.37 20.38 -12.69
CA VAL A 30 -40.15 20.22 -11.25
C VAL A 30 -39.79 18.77 -10.91
N ILE A 31 -40.48 17.78 -11.49
CA ILE A 31 -40.17 16.36 -11.29
C ILE A 31 -38.76 16.04 -11.81
N LEU A 32 -38.42 16.47 -13.02
CA LEU A 32 -37.07 16.31 -13.60
C LEU A 32 -36.00 16.99 -12.73
N TYR A 33 -36.28 18.19 -12.20
CA TYR A 33 -35.36 18.88 -11.29
C TYR A 33 -35.11 18.07 -10.01
N TYR A 34 -36.16 17.55 -9.37
CA TYR A 34 -36.01 16.69 -8.18
C TYR A 34 -35.32 15.36 -8.49
N SER A 35 -35.56 14.77 -9.67
CA SER A 35 -34.87 13.55 -10.12
C SER A 35 -33.37 13.78 -10.29
N VAL A 36 -32.95 14.88 -10.93
CA VAL A 36 -31.53 15.20 -11.14
C VAL A 36 -30.84 15.59 -9.82
N ALA A 37 -31.52 16.32 -8.94
CA ALA A 37 -31.00 16.70 -7.63
C ALA A 37 -30.75 15.49 -6.71
N SER A 38 -31.56 14.43 -6.80
CA SER A 38 -31.39 13.21 -5.98
C SER A 38 -30.26 12.29 -6.44
N VAL A 39 -29.75 12.45 -7.67
CA VAL A 39 -28.62 11.68 -8.21
C VAL A 39 -27.25 12.27 -7.77
N GLY A 40 -27.22 13.49 -7.21
CA GLY A 40 -26.00 14.19 -6.80
C GLY A 40 -25.42 13.80 -5.43
N ALA A 41 -26.06 12.92 -4.67
CA ALA A 41 -25.52 12.43 -3.41
C ALA A 41 -24.50 11.31 -3.67
N SER A 42 -23.29 11.66 -4.12
CA SER A 42 -22.16 10.74 -4.09
C SER A 42 -21.98 10.23 -2.66
N ARG A 43 -22.31 8.95 -2.42
CA ARG A 43 -21.90 8.25 -1.20
C ARG A 43 -20.37 8.31 -1.16
N ARG A 44 -19.81 9.18 -0.31
CA ARG A 44 -18.43 9.01 0.13
C ARG A 44 -18.38 7.68 0.87
N LEU A 45 -17.89 6.63 0.20
CA LEU A 45 -17.43 5.44 0.91
C LEU A 45 -16.37 5.95 1.90
N ASN A 46 -16.65 5.81 3.19
CA ASN A 46 -15.67 6.04 4.23
C ASN A 46 -14.66 4.88 4.12
N ILE A 47 -13.70 4.99 3.19
CA ILE A 47 -12.60 4.03 3.09
C ILE A 47 -11.75 4.30 4.33
N GLN A 48 -12.02 3.53 5.38
CA GLN A 48 -11.17 3.45 6.55
C GLN A 48 -9.87 2.78 6.08
N THR A 49 -8.93 3.57 5.55
CA THR A 49 -7.63 3.08 5.09
C THR A 49 -6.84 2.64 6.32
N HIS A 50 -6.82 1.34 6.58
CA HIS A 50 -6.08 0.78 7.70
C HIS A 50 -4.58 0.86 7.38
N SER A 51 -3.85 1.60 8.21
CA SER A 51 -2.41 1.75 8.06
C SER A 51 -1.67 0.59 8.73
N LEU A 52 -0.51 0.23 8.19
CA LEU A 52 0.39 -0.69 8.88
C LEU A 52 0.86 -0.09 10.20
N THR A 53 1.08 -0.96 11.19
CA THR A 53 1.71 -0.59 12.46
C THR A 53 3.01 -1.36 12.62
N ILE A 54 3.96 -0.80 13.38
CA ILE A 54 5.19 -1.54 13.72
C ILE A 54 4.86 -2.85 14.44
N THR A 55 3.80 -2.88 15.24
CA THR A 55 3.31 -4.09 15.91
C THR A 55 2.86 -5.16 14.92
N SER A 56 2.08 -4.82 13.88
CA SER A 56 1.67 -5.79 12.87
C SER A 56 2.86 -6.28 12.04
N ILE A 57 3.79 -5.40 11.70
CA ILE A 57 5.06 -5.71 11.02
C ILE A 57 5.92 -6.69 11.83
N LYS A 58 5.98 -6.53 13.16
CA LYS A 58 6.69 -7.44 14.08
C LYS A 58 5.98 -8.78 14.30
N ASN A 59 4.75 -8.94 13.81
CA ASN A 59 3.93 -10.13 13.99
C ASN A 59 3.44 -10.73 12.65
N THR A 60 4.17 -10.47 11.56
CA THR A 60 3.86 -10.98 10.22
C THR A 60 4.85 -12.06 9.75
N VAL A 61 4.53 -12.62 8.58
CA VAL A 61 5.33 -13.59 7.87
C VAL A 61 6.26 -12.89 6.87
N TYR A 62 7.51 -13.32 6.85
CA TYR A 62 8.53 -12.88 5.90
C TYR A 62 9.03 -14.07 5.09
N LYS A 63 9.23 -13.86 3.80
CA LYS A 63 9.65 -14.87 2.84
C LYS A 63 11.10 -14.66 2.43
N LYS A 64 11.75 -15.73 2.01
CA LYS A 64 13.13 -15.76 1.49
C LYS A 64 14.18 -15.31 2.50
N ILE A 65 13.91 -15.46 3.79
CA ILE A 65 14.93 -15.27 4.83
C ILE A 65 15.74 -16.56 4.88
N ASP A 66 16.94 -16.52 4.32
CA ASP A 66 17.74 -17.72 4.01
C ASP A 66 16.92 -18.80 3.28
N LYS A 67 16.20 -18.39 2.23
CA LYS A 67 15.31 -19.25 1.41
C LYS A 67 14.10 -19.84 2.16
N GLU A 68 13.94 -19.58 3.45
CA GLU A 68 12.78 -20.01 4.25
C GLU A 68 11.70 -18.91 4.37
N GLU A 69 10.51 -19.33 4.77
CA GLU A 69 9.45 -18.47 5.26
C GLU A 69 9.44 -18.48 6.80
N VAL A 70 9.42 -17.30 7.42
CA VAL A 70 9.50 -17.13 8.87
C VAL A 70 8.37 -16.25 9.38
N LYS A 71 7.65 -16.72 10.41
CA LYS A 71 6.64 -15.93 11.10
C LYS A 71 7.25 -15.29 12.35
N LEU A 72 7.40 -13.97 12.34
CA LEU A 72 7.83 -13.27 13.54
C LEU A 72 6.71 -13.25 14.58
N ARG A 73 7.11 -13.33 15.84
CA ARG A 73 6.28 -13.07 17.01
C ARG A 73 6.99 -12.01 17.84
N ASN A 74 6.38 -10.84 17.97
CA ASN A 74 6.97 -9.68 18.62
C ASN A 74 8.39 -9.33 18.11
N GLY A 75 8.60 -9.49 16.81
CA GLY A 75 9.85 -9.14 16.13
C GLY A 75 10.91 -10.22 16.20
N LYS A 76 10.59 -11.45 16.65
CA LYS A 76 11.56 -12.54 16.75
C LYS A 76 11.01 -13.86 16.21
N PHE A 77 11.89 -14.68 15.68
CA PHE A 77 11.67 -16.09 15.37
C PHE A 77 12.90 -16.88 15.80
N ILE A 78 12.68 -18.03 16.46
CA ILE A 78 13.75 -18.91 16.94
C ILE A 78 13.37 -20.35 16.57
N LYS A 79 14.28 -21.08 15.93
CA LYS A 79 14.16 -22.50 15.58
C LYS A 79 15.41 -23.23 16.06
N THR A 80 15.25 -24.14 17.00
CA THR A 80 16.36 -24.97 17.49
C THR A 80 16.35 -26.30 16.73
N PRO A 81 17.45 -26.75 16.11
CA PRO A 81 17.49 -27.94 15.26
C PRO A 81 17.14 -29.27 15.94
N GLY A 82 16.96 -29.33 17.26
CA GLY A 82 16.61 -30.57 17.97
C GLY A 82 17.70 -31.64 17.95
N ILE A 83 18.92 -31.29 17.55
CA ILE A 83 20.06 -32.20 17.51
C ILE A 83 20.78 -32.14 18.85
N GLU A 84 20.88 -33.30 19.52
CA GLU A 84 21.58 -33.44 20.79
C GLU A 84 23.05 -32.99 20.66
N GLY A 85 23.51 -32.15 21.59
CA GLY A 85 24.87 -31.58 21.57
C GLY A 85 25.09 -30.37 20.66
N PHE A 86 24.08 -29.93 19.89
CA PHE A 86 24.18 -28.74 19.04
C PHE A 86 23.25 -27.62 19.53
N PRO A 87 23.75 -26.67 20.36
CA PRO A 87 22.94 -25.63 20.98
C PRO A 87 22.54 -24.48 20.03
N TYR A 88 22.89 -24.58 18.74
CA TYR A 88 22.77 -23.48 17.81
C TYR A 88 21.33 -23.29 17.36
N ALA A 89 20.74 -22.15 17.70
CA ALA A 89 19.41 -21.78 17.24
C ALA A 89 19.49 -20.90 15.99
N TYR A 90 18.64 -21.22 15.01
CA TYR A 90 18.29 -20.32 13.93
C TYR A 90 17.49 -19.16 14.52
N LYS A 91 17.91 -17.92 14.29
CA LYS A 91 17.26 -16.70 14.80
C LYS A 91 17.00 -15.72 13.67
N VAL A 92 15.80 -15.13 13.66
CA VAL A 92 15.48 -13.95 12.87
C VAL A 92 14.97 -12.87 13.81
N GLU A 93 15.53 -11.68 13.72
CA GLU A 93 15.13 -10.55 14.57
C GLU A 93 14.83 -9.30 13.73
N PHE A 94 13.80 -8.56 14.15
CA PHE A 94 13.49 -7.23 13.62
C PHE A 94 14.54 -6.23 14.09
N GLU A 95 15.13 -5.51 13.14
CA GLU A 95 16.15 -4.51 13.42
C GLU A 95 15.54 -3.10 13.36
N THR A 96 14.94 -2.76 12.22
CA THR A 96 14.33 -1.44 11.98
C THR A 96 13.34 -1.51 10.82
N ALA A 97 12.52 -0.49 10.67
CA ALA A 97 11.67 -0.32 9.50
C ALA A 97 11.47 1.16 9.16
N ALA A 98 11.25 1.43 7.88
CA ALA A 98 10.70 2.68 7.40
C ALA A 98 9.28 2.44 6.89
N LEU A 99 8.40 3.42 7.14
CA LEU A 99 7.05 3.46 6.58
C LEU A 99 6.99 4.52 5.46
N GLY A 100 6.20 4.24 4.43
CA GLY A 100 5.95 5.16 3.33
C GLY A 100 5.36 4.44 2.13
N ASP A 101 4.75 5.20 1.22
CA ASP A 101 4.14 4.65 0.01
C ASP A 101 5.21 4.13 -0.96
N LEU A 102 5.35 2.80 -1.04
CA LEU A 102 6.39 2.10 -1.78
C LEU A 102 5.89 1.64 -3.15
N ASN A 103 4.65 1.16 -3.22
CA ASN A 103 4.01 0.68 -4.44
C ASN A 103 3.23 1.77 -5.20
N LYS A 104 3.12 2.98 -4.64
CA LYS A 104 2.43 4.16 -5.19
C LYS A 104 0.91 4.01 -5.27
N ASP A 105 0.29 3.29 -4.34
CA ASP A 105 -1.17 3.15 -4.24
C ASP A 105 -1.82 4.17 -3.27
N GLY A 106 -1.02 5.05 -2.66
CA GLY A 106 -1.48 6.05 -1.71
C GLY A 106 -1.60 5.55 -0.27
N LEU A 107 -1.31 4.28 -0.01
CA LEU A 107 -1.21 3.72 1.34
C LEU A 107 0.24 3.63 1.80
N SER A 108 0.45 3.75 3.11
CA SER A 108 1.79 3.58 3.69
C SER A 108 2.17 2.11 3.76
N ASP A 109 3.17 1.72 2.98
CA ASP A 109 3.84 0.41 3.00
C ASP A 109 5.00 0.41 4.01
N ALA A 110 5.79 -0.66 4.03
CA ALA A 110 7.00 -0.73 4.84
C ALA A 110 8.21 -1.34 4.12
N ALA A 111 9.39 -0.85 4.49
CA ALA A 111 10.68 -1.44 4.20
C ALA A 111 11.28 -1.89 5.53
N VAL A 112 11.49 -3.19 5.70
CA VAL A 112 11.84 -3.80 6.99
C VAL A 112 13.22 -4.42 6.88
N VAL A 113 14.09 -4.13 7.85
CA VAL A 113 15.36 -4.82 7.99
C VAL A 113 15.24 -5.91 9.04
N LEU A 114 15.63 -7.13 8.66
CA LEU A 114 15.72 -8.28 9.55
C LEU A 114 17.17 -8.77 9.62
N SER A 115 17.63 -9.16 10.79
CA SER A 115 18.85 -9.93 10.94
C SER A 115 18.52 -11.42 11.00
N TRP A 116 19.45 -12.24 10.50
CA TRP A 116 19.38 -13.69 10.50
C TRP A 116 20.70 -14.28 10.99
N ASN A 117 20.61 -15.21 11.93
CA ASN A 117 21.74 -16.01 12.38
C ASN A 117 21.36 -17.50 12.29
N GLY A 118 22.06 -18.25 11.44
CA GLY A 118 21.85 -19.69 11.23
C GLY A 118 22.53 -20.60 12.25
N GLY A 119 23.06 -20.06 13.35
CA GLY A 119 23.80 -20.81 14.37
C GLY A 119 25.31 -20.64 14.32
N GLY A 120 25.85 -19.89 13.37
CA GLY A 120 27.28 -19.60 13.27
C GLY A 120 27.68 -18.26 13.90
N SER A 121 28.86 -17.76 13.52
CA SER A 121 29.37 -16.43 13.90
C SER A 121 28.90 -15.31 12.97
N GLY A 122 28.35 -15.64 11.79
CA GLY A 122 27.79 -14.68 10.85
C GLY A 122 26.39 -14.22 11.26
N ILE A 123 26.07 -12.97 10.92
CA ILE A 123 24.72 -12.41 11.09
C ILE A 123 24.39 -11.68 9.79
N PHE A 124 23.46 -12.22 9.02
CA PHE A 124 23.11 -11.68 7.70
C PHE A 124 21.89 -10.79 7.80
N TYR A 125 21.93 -9.66 7.12
CA TYR A 125 20.83 -8.69 7.14
C TYR A 125 20.07 -8.73 5.82
N TYR A 126 18.75 -8.70 5.92
CA TYR A 126 17.83 -8.73 4.79
C TYR A 126 16.99 -7.46 4.76
N LEU A 127 16.71 -6.95 3.56
CA LEU A 127 15.73 -5.91 3.31
C LEU A 127 14.47 -6.57 2.73
N SER A 128 13.34 -6.38 3.41
CA SER A 128 12.04 -6.92 3.04
C SER A 128 11.09 -5.79 2.67
N ALA A 129 10.48 -5.86 1.48
CA ALA A 129 9.38 -5.00 1.09
C ALA A 129 8.06 -5.59 1.61
N VAL A 130 7.27 -4.79 2.30
CA VAL A 130 5.98 -5.18 2.88
C VAL A 130 4.91 -4.22 2.37
N VAL A 131 3.98 -4.74 1.58
CA VAL A 131 2.86 -3.96 1.05
C VAL A 131 1.70 -3.95 2.07
N ASN A 132 1.03 -2.82 2.17
CA ASN A 132 -0.17 -2.66 2.97
C ASN A 132 -1.40 -3.19 2.24
N ASP A 133 -1.81 -4.40 2.59
CA ASP A 133 -3.06 -4.97 2.11
C ASP A 133 -4.19 -4.65 3.10
N ASN A 134 -4.66 -3.40 3.05
CA ASN A 134 -5.79 -2.92 3.84
C ASN A 134 -5.61 -3.11 5.37
N GLY A 135 -4.42 -2.75 5.87
CA GLY A 135 -3.98 -2.91 7.26
C GLY A 135 -3.21 -4.20 7.52
N ARG A 136 -3.25 -5.16 6.58
CA ARG A 136 -2.51 -6.42 6.67
C ARG A 136 -1.12 -6.28 6.04
N PRO A 137 -0.03 -6.48 6.79
CA PRO A 137 1.32 -6.45 6.23
C PRO A 137 1.58 -7.72 5.40
N VAL A 138 1.84 -7.55 4.09
CA VAL A 138 2.20 -8.64 3.17
C VAL A 138 3.62 -8.47 2.69
N ASN A 139 4.55 -9.35 3.10
CA ASN A 139 5.89 -9.35 2.52
C ASN A 139 5.85 -9.85 1.07
N VAL A 140 6.25 -9.00 0.14
CA VAL A 140 6.16 -9.26 -1.31
C VAL A 140 7.51 -9.59 -1.94
N ASP A 141 8.61 -9.08 -1.39
CA ASP A 141 9.96 -9.48 -1.80
C ASP A 141 11.00 -9.20 -0.70
N THR A 142 12.14 -9.88 -0.79
CA THR A 142 13.23 -9.80 0.20
C THR A 142 14.57 -9.97 -0.49
N VAL A 143 15.56 -9.14 -0.13
CA VAL A 143 16.92 -9.18 -0.68
C VAL A 143 17.97 -9.16 0.43
N LEU A 144 19.11 -9.82 0.20
CA LEU A 144 20.23 -9.80 1.13
C LEU A 144 20.98 -8.46 1.04
N LEU A 145 21.23 -7.83 2.19
CA LEU A 145 22.06 -6.64 2.33
C LEU A 145 23.53 -6.99 2.57
N GLY A 146 23.81 -8.09 3.27
CA GLY A 146 25.15 -8.63 3.52
C GLY A 146 25.32 -9.22 4.91
N ASP A 147 26.51 -9.73 5.20
CA ASP A 147 26.92 -10.20 6.53
C ASP A 147 27.40 -9.03 7.40
N ARG A 148 26.94 -8.99 8.65
CA ARG A 148 27.31 -8.05 9.73
C ARG A 148 27.33 -6.59 9.33
N VAL A 149 26.47 -6.17 8.40
CA VAL A 149 26.30 -4.76 8.03
C VAL A 149 25.78 -3.96 9.23
N ARG A 150 26.07 -2.65 9.26
CA ARG A 150 25.50 -1.74 10.26
C ARG A 150 24.56 -0.76 9.60
N ILE A 151 23.26 -0.91 9.83
CA ILE A 151 22.25 0.01 9.32
C ILE A 151 22.40 1.36 10.03
N LYS A 152 22.53 2.43 9.26
CA LYS A 152 22.62 3.81 9.76
C LYS A 152 21.30 4.54 9.61
N ASN A 153 20.65 4.38 8.46
CA ASN A 153 19.36 4.98 8.19
C ASN A 153 18.59 4.15 7.16
N ILE A 154 17.26 4.20 7.24
CA ILE A 154 16.36 3.67 6.22
C ILE A 154 15.17 4.63 6.09
N LYS A 155 14.78 4.92 4.86
CA LYS A 155 13.56 5.70 4.57
C LYS A 155 12.93 5.26 3.27
N ILE A 156 11.64 5.54 3.12
CA ILE A 156 10.93 5.45 1.85
C ILE A 156 10.61 6.88 1.40
N SER A 157 11.01 7.22 0.17
CA SER A 157 10.69 8.51 -0.43
C SER A 157 10.41 8.32 -1.92
N SER A 158 9.28 8.85 -2.40
CA SER A 158 8.88 8.79 -3.82
C SER A 158 8.87 7.36 -4.42
N GLY A 159 8.47 6.36 -3.62
CA GLY A 159 8.45 4.95 -4.00
C GLY A 159 9.84 4.30 -4.15
N ILE A 160 10.85 4.88 -3.49
CA ILE A 160 12.23 4.36 -3.43
C ILE A 160 12.59 4.13 -1.96
N ILE A 161 13.14 2.96 -1.66
CA ILE A 161 13.79 2.68 -0.38
C ILE A 161 15.23 3.17 -0.47
N GLU A 162 15.61 4.09 0.40
CA GLU A 162 17.01 4.50 0.58
C GLU A 162 17.52 3.92 1.89
N ILE A 163 18.57 3.10 1.84
CA ILE A 163 19.21 2.50 3.01
C ILE A 163 20.69 2.85 3.06
N GLU A 164 21.07 3.59 4.11
CA GLU A 164 22.44 3.93 4.43
C GLU A 164 22.97 2.89 5.42
N LEU A 165 24.11 2.27 5.09
CA LEU A 165 24.72 1.25 5.94
C LEU A 165 26.25 1.24 5.83
N LEU A 166 26.90 0.63 6.82
CA LEU A 166 28.30 0.22 6.72
C LEU A 166 28.35 -1.26 6.32
N THR A 167 29.17 -1.58 5.34
CA THR A 167 29.49 -2.94 4.88
C THR A 167 31.00 -3.13 4.84
N HIS A 168 31.46 -4.34 4.56
CA HIS A 168 32.89 -4.66 4.51
C HIS A 168 33.50 -4.20 3.18
N GLY A 169 34.61 -3.47 3.27
CA GLY A 169 35.54 -3.29 2.16
C GLY A 169 36.42 -4.54 1.95
N LEU A 170 37.22 -4.52 0.89
CA LEU A 170 38.12 -5.62 0.52
C LEU A 170 39.10 -6.00 1.63
N PHE A 171 39.49 -5.04 2.47
CA PHE A 171 40.47 -5.21 3.54
C PHE A 171 39.87 -5.09 4.95
N ASP A 172 38.54 -4.98 5.07
CA ASP A 172 37.91 -4.89 6.38
C ASP A 172 37.88 -6.27 7.05
N PRO A 173 38.24 -6.39 8.34
CA PRO A 173 38.04 -7.62 9.08
C PRO A 173 36.54 -7.86 9.27
N MET A 174 36.15 -9.14 9.27
CA MET A 174 34.75 -9.55 9.34
C MET A 174 33.96 -9.05 10.57
N CYS A 175 34.65 -8.69 11.67
CA CYS A 175 33.99 -8.10 12.84
C CYS A 175 33.45 -6.69 12.62
N CYS A 176 34.05 -5.94 11.67
CA CYS A 176 34.13 -4.49 11.79
C CYS A 176 34.03 -3.81 10.42
N PRO A 177 32.82 -3.73 9.81
CA PRO A 177 32.63 -3.07 8.53
C PRO A 177 32.88 -1.55 8.63
N LYS A 178 33.55 -0.97 7.63
CA LYS A 178 33.84 0.47 7.56
C LYS A 178 33.36 1.14 6.27
N LYS A 179 33.14 0.37 5.20
CA LYS A 179 32.71 0.93 3.91
C LYS A 179 31.26 1.45 4.01
N LYS A 180 31.10 2.78 3.97
CA LYS A 180 29.79 3.43 3.89
C LYS A 180 29.20 3.29 2.48
N VAL A 181 27.95 2.85 2.40
CA VAL A 181 27.20 2.74 1.15
C VAL A 181 25.77 3.23 1.33
N LEU A 182 25.19 3.73 0.25
CA LEU A 182 23.76 4.05 0.13
C LEU A 182 23.20 3.12 -0.95
N TYR A 183 22.31 2.21 -0.57
CA TYR A 183 21.56 1.44 -1.56
C TYR A 183 20.20 2.07 -1.79
N LYS A 184 19.79 2.11 -3.06
CA LYS A 184 18.46 2.52 -3.47
C LYS A 184 17.75 1.34 -4.10
N TYR A 185 16.53 1.10 -3.67
CA TYR A 185 15.69 0.03 -4.21
C TYR A 185 14.34 0.56 -4.62
N ARG A 186 13.86 0.11 -5.78
CA ARG A 186 12.48 0.31 -6.22
C ARG A 186 11.73 -1.00 -6.13
N LEU A 187 10.45 -0.92 -5.75
CA LEU A 187 9.53 -2.04 -5.87
C LEU A 187 8.91 -2.01 -7.27
N VAL A 188 9.20 -3.02 -8.09
CA VAL A 188 8.67 -3.17 -9.45
C VAL A 188 7.67 -4.30 -9.48
N LYS A 189 6.53 -4.09 -10.13
CA LYS A 189 5.51 -5.12 -10.36
C LYS A 189 5.65 -5.69 -11.77
N THR A 190 5.86 -7.00 -11.89
CA THR A 190 5.95 -7.72 -13.17
C THR A 190 5.12 -8.98 -13.09
N ASN A 191 4.18 -9.17 -14.03
CA ASN A 191 3.29 -10.34 -14.08
C ASN A 191 2.66 -10.68 -12.73
N GLN A 192 2.09 -9.67 -12.06
CA GLN A 192 1.47 -9.77 -10.72
C GLN A 192 2.41 -10.10 -9.55
N THR A 193 3.72 -10.22 -9.80
CA THR A 193 4.73 -10.39 -8.74
C THR A 193 5.48 -9.09 -8.49
N TYR A 194 5.87 -8.83 -7.24
CA TYR A 194 6.75 -7.71 -6.92
C TYR A 194 8.20 -8.15 -6.82
N LYS A 195 9.11 -7.24 -7.17
CA LYS A 195 10.55 -7.41 -7.03
C LYS A 195 11.21 -6.15 -6.53
N LEU A 196 12.13 -6.29 -5.58
CA LEU A 196 13.07 -5.23 -5.22
C LEU A 196 14.20 -5.21 -6.23
N VAL A 197 14.28 -4.11 -6.99
CA VAL A 197 15.36 -3.87 -7.95
C VAL A 197 16.26 -2.78 -7.39
N ARG A 198 17.57 -3.08 -7.30
CA ARG A 198 18.57 -2.08 -6.90
C ARG A 198 18.82 -1.14 -8.09
N GLU A 199 18.76 0.16 -7.84
CA GLU A 199 19.11 1.21 -8.81
C GLU A 199 20.65 1.37 -8.95
#